data_AF-A0A965VG89-F1
#
_entry.id   AF-A0A965VG89-F1
#
_cell.length_a   1.000
_cell.length_b   1.000
_cell.length_c   1.000
_cell.angle_alpha   90.00
_cell.angle_beta   90.00
_cell.angle_gamma   90.00
#
_symmetry.space_group_name_H-M   'P 1'
#
loop_
_entity.id
_entity.type
_entity.pdbx_description
1 polymer ?
#
loop_
_entity_poly.entity_id
_entity_poly.type
_entity_poly.pdbx_seq_one_letter_code
_entity_poly.pdbx_strand_id
1 'polypeptide(L)'
;MTDLIKDKWDEFCENLKDVGSIIQSESSLSETDQAEGYRYLIRLLRLSLEMNMEHSNASTPSFYALSHETAKIGADNPDNIYLNANINGNQTYKVFGNIGEADYLSFGIKENRYSIDGTMISLGEIDIKDMSVSTSGDFVLYLGGKTDSKNFLQLPENANMLIVRQTYKDRISQIHATINIKALNSDVTPELLTPKKLETQLNQSLAFVSGTAKTFLQWVHEFKTHHRNKLPLGDQSFFQAAGGDPKICYLHGYYEFEK
;
A
#
# COMPACT_ATOMS: atom_id res chain seq x y z
N MET A 1 -0.16 -30.75 18.48
CA MET A 1 0.50 -29.51 17.99
C MET A 1 0.28 -29.34 16.49
N THR A 2 0.41 -30.40 15.68
CA THR A 2 0.04 -30.42 14.26
C THR A 2 -1.45 -30.11 14.04
N ASP A 3 -2.34 -30.67 14.88
CA ASP A 3 -3.79 -30.40 14.80
C ASP A 3 -4.11 -28.91 14.99
N LEU A 4 -3.41 -28.24 15.91
CA LEU A 4 -3.62 -26.81 16.18
C LEU A 4 -3.27 -25.91 14.99
N ILE A 5 -2.25 -26.24 14.20
CA ILE A 5 -1.88 -25.45 13.00
C ILE A 5 -2.92 -25.68 11.89
N LYS A 6 -3.36 -26.93 11.74
CA LYS A 6 -4.41 -27.28 10.77
C LYS A 6 -5.73 -26.58 11.09
N ASP A 7 -6.12 -26.53 12.36
CA ASP A 7 -7.33 -25.81 12.81
C ASP A 7 -7.25 -24.33 12.44
N LYS A 8 -6.09 -23.70 12.59
CA LYS A 8 -5.88 -22.28 12.21
C LYS A 8 -5.88 -22.05 10.71
N TRP A 9 -5.41 -23.01 9.94
CA TRP A 9 -5.54 -22.99 8.49
C TRP A 9 -7.00 -23.11 8.05
N ASP A 10 -7.78 -23.98 8.70
CA ASP A 10 -9.19 -24.19 8.39
C ASP A 10 -10.02 -22.95 8.77
N GLU A 11 -9.76 -22.36 9.94
CA GLU A 11 -10.35 -21.09 10.38
C GLU A 11 -10.06 -19.97 9.37
N PHE A 12 -8.82 -19.86 8.88
CA PHE A 12 -8.47 -18.91 7.83
C PHE A 12 -9.26 -19.15 6.53
N CYS A 13 -9.40 -20.40 6.10
CA CYS A 13 -10.14 -20.74 4.88
C CYS A 13 -11.65 -20.41 4.99
N GLU A 14 -12.28 -20.73 6.12
CA GLU A 14 -13.69 -20.39 6.35
C GLU A 14 -13.89 -18.86 6.41
N ASN A 15 -13.01 -18.15 7.11
CA ASN A 15 -13.07 -16.68 7.14
C ASN A 15 -12.82 -16.05 5.75
N LEU A 16 -11.93 -16.63 4.93
CA LEU A 16 -11.70 -16.19 3.56
C LEU A 16 -12.94 -16.36 2.67
N LYS A 17 -13.66 -17.47 2.84
CA LYS A 17 -14.93 -17.72 2.15
C LYS A 17 -15.96 -16.63 2.50
N ASP A 18 -16.04 -16.22 3.76
CA ASP A 18 -16.95 -15.16 4.21
C ASP A 18 -16.61 -13.78 3.62
N VAL A 19 -15.35 -13.52 3.27
CA VAL A 19 -14.98 -12.28 2.54
C VAL A 19 -15.72 -12.18 1.20
N GLY A 20 -16.04 -13.32 0.56
CA GLY A 20 -16.83 -13.36 -0.67
C GLY A 20 -18.23 -12.74 -0.54
N SER A 21 -18.78 -12.66 0.67
CA SER A 21 -20.07 -12.01 0.93
C SER A 21 -20.06 -10.51 0.67
N ILE A 22 -18.89 -9.86 0.65
CA ILE A 22 -18.76 -8.44 0.26
C ILE A 22 -19.32 -8.23 -1.14
N ILE A 23 -18.88 -9.05 -2.11
CA ILE A 23 -19.35 -8.97 -3.50
C ILE A 23 -20.81 -9.43 -3.61
N GLN A 24 -21.18 -10.48 -2.86
CA GLN A 24 -22.55 -10.99 -2.87
C GLN A 24 -23.58 -9.97 -2.36
N SER A 25 -23.19 -9.09 -1.43
CA SER A 25 -24.08 -8.10 -0.82
C SER A 25 -24.41 -6.93 -1.75
N GLU A 26 -23.65 -6.73 -2.83
CA GLU A 26 -23.87 -5.64 -3.76
C GLU A 26 -25.05 -5.91 -4.70
N SER A 27 -26.03 -5.02 -4.67
CA SER A 27 -27.17 -5.08 -5.59
C SER A 27 -26.80 -4.56 -6.98
N SER A 28 -27.33 -5.20 -8.02
CA SER A 28 -27.29 -4.70 -9.40
C SER A 28 -25.90 -4.65 -10.05
N LEU A 29 -24.97 -5.53 -9.63
CA LEU A 29 -23.75 -5.78 -10.40
C LEU A 29 -24.08 -6.51 -11.71
N SER A 30 -23.38 -6.17 -12.79
CA SER A 30 -23.38 -7.00 -14.00
C SER A 30 -22.64 -8.32 -13.74
N GLU A 31 -22.85 -9.32 -14.59
CA GLU A 31 -22.08 -10.59 -14.51
C GLU A 31 -20.56 -10.34 -14.56
N THR A 32 -20.13 -9.37 -15.37
CA THR A 32 -18.72 -8.96 -15.47
C THR A 32 -18.24 -8.34 -14.17
N ASP A 33 -18.97 -7.38 -13.60
CA ASP A 33 -18.57 -6.72 -12.34
C ASP A 33 -18.53 -7.71 -11.17
N GLN A 34 -19.47 -8.66 -11.13
CA GLN A 34 -19.47 -9.71 -10.11
C GLN A 34 -18.22 -10.60 -10.24
N ALA A 35 -17.89 -11.06 -11.45
CA ALA A 35 -16.69 -11.86 -11.68
C ALA A 35 -15.40 -11.08 -11.36
N GLU A 36 -15.33 -9.81 -11.76
CA GLU A 36 -14.21 -8.91 -11.44
C GLU A 36 -14.09 -8.62 -9.95
N GLY A 37 -15.20 -8.54 -9.23
CA GLY A 37 -15.23 -8.38 -7.77
C GLY A 37 -14.57 -9.54 -7.05
N TYR A 38 -14.91 -10.79 -7.41
CA TYR A 38 -14.22 -11.96 -6.84
C TYR A 38 -12.75 -12.03 -7.25
N ARG A 39 -12.43 -11.68 -8.50
CA ARG A 39 -11.03 -11.57 -8.96
C ARG A 39 -10.27 -10.50 -8.17
N TYR A 40 -10.92 -9.39 -7.83
CA TYR A 40 -10.37 -8.34 -6.99
C TYR A 40 -10.07 -8.82 -5.57
N LEU A 41 -10.96 -9.58 -4.93
CA LEU A 41 -10.68 -10.19 -3.62
C LEU A 41 -9.45 -11.11 -3.66
N ILE A 42 -9.28 -11.91 -4.71
CA ILE A 42 -8.10 -12.78 -4.89
C ILE A 42 -6.82 -11.94 -5.08
N ARG A 43 -6.91 -10.83 -5.82
CA ARG A 43 -5.79 -9.88 -5.97
C ARG A 43 -5.40 -9.27 -4.63
N LEU A 44 -6.36 -8.80 -3.85
CA LEU A 44 -6.11 -8.28 -2.50
C LEU A 44 -5.48 -9.33 -1.60
N LEU A 45 -5.90 -10.59 -1.70
CA LEU A 45 -5.31 -11.68 -0.92
C LEU A 45 -3.82 -11.82 -1.23
N ARG A 46 -3.43 -11.85 -2.51
CA ARG A 46 -2.01 -11.89 -2.90
C ARG A 46 -1.21 -10.73 -2.29
N LEU A 47 -1.70 -9.50 -2.44
CA LEU A 47 -1.06 -8.31 -1.89
C LEU A 47 -0.93 -8.38 -0.36
N SER A 48 -1.97 -8.87 0.31
CA SER A 48 -2.01 -9.00 1.77
C SER A 48 -0.98 -10.01 2.28
N LEU A 49 -0.75 -11.11 1.54
CA LEU A 49 0.23 -12.14 1.91
C LEU A 49 1.65 -11.61 1.73
N GLU A 50 1.93 -10.90 0.62
CA GLU A 50 3.22 -10.23 0.44
C GLU A 50 3.51 -9.25 1.58
N MET A 51 2.53 -8.41 1.94
CA MET A 51 2.68 -7.43 3.02
C MET A 51 2.83 -8.07 4.40
N ASN A 52 1.93 -8.98 4.78
CA ASN A 52 1.83 -9.47 6.16
C ASN A 52 2.67 -10.71 6.42
N MET A 53 3.19 -11.40 5.39
CA MET A 53 4.05 -12.58 5.56
C MET A 53 5.44 -12.32 5.02
N GLU A 54 5.59 -12.20 3.71
CA GLU A 54 6.89 -12.27 3.02
C GLU A 54 7.76 -11.03 3.30
N HIS A 55 7.14 -9.85 3.31
CA HIS A 55 7.83 -8.57 3.52
C HIS A 55 7.51 -7.95 4.90
N SER A 56 7.04 -8.75 5.86
CA SER A 56 6.52 -8.29 7.15
C SER A 56 7.59 -7.90 8.18
N ASN A 57 8.84 -8.31 7.99
CA ASN A 57 9.89 -8.08 8.97
C ASN A 57 10.52 -6.68 8.82
N ALA A 58 10.08 -5.75 9.67
CA ALA A 58 10.60 -4.38 9.70
C ALA A 58 12.08 -4.26 10.11
N SER A 59 12.71 -5.30 10.68
CA SER A 59 14.15 -5.32 10.99
C SER A 59 15.01 -5.74 9.79
N THR A 60 14.40 -6.38 8.80
CA THR A 60 15.01 -6.74 7.50
C THR A 60 14.06 -6.32 6.37
N PRO A 61 13.79 -5.00 6.26
CA PRO A 61 12.76 -4.51 5.35
C PRO A 61 13.15 -4.81 3.91
N SER A 62 12.14 -5.03 3.08
CA SER A 62 12.27 -5.20 1.63
C SER A 62 11.05 -4.61 0.96
N PHE A 63 11.21 -4.21 -0.30
CA PHE A 63 10.12 -3.63 -1.06
C PHE A 63 9.21 -4.71 -1.67
N TYR A 64 7.92 -4.44 -1.62
CA TYR A 64 6.83 -5.11 -2.35
C TYR A 64 5.94 -4.05 -2.99
N ALA A 65 4.90 -4.43 -3.73
CA ALA A 65 4.03 -3.47 -4.41
C ALA A 65 2.56 -3.74 -4.09
N LEU A 66 1.90 -2.82 -3.37
CA LEU A 66 0.46 -2.90 -3.10
C LEU A 66 -0.42 -2.51 -4.31
N SER A 67 0.17 -2.11 -5.43
CA SER A 67 -0.54 -1.95 -6.70
C SER A 67 0.43 -2.09 -7.86
N HIS A 68 0.04 -2.89 -8.84
CA HIS A 68 0.77 -3.20 -10.06
C HIS A 68 -0.19 -3.82 -11.09
N GLU A 69 0.31 -4.31 -12.23
CA GLU A 69 -0.48 -4.65 -13.43
C GLU A 69 -1.57 -5.68 -13.15
N THR A 70 -1.34 -6.59 -12.21
CA THR A 70 -2.23 -7.73 -11.94
C THR A 70 -2.92 -7.70 -10.58
N ALA A 71 -2.62 -6.72 -9.72
CA ALA A 71 -3.28 -6.53 -8.43
C ALA A 71 -3.32 -5.03 -8.08
N LYS A 72 -4.50 -4.52 -7.73
CA LYS A 72 -4.82 -3.09 -7.79
C LYS A 72 -5.59 -2.66 -6.56
N ILE A 73 -5.38 -1.43 -6.09
CA ILE A 73 -6.06 -0.86 -4.94
C ILE A 73 -6.40 0.60 -5.23
N GLY A 74 -7.66 0.99 -4.97
CA GLY A 74 -8.02 2.39 -4.76
C GLY A 74 -7.70 3.38 -5.87
N ALA A 75 -8.08 3.05 -7.12
CA ALA A 75 -7.73 3.84 -8.31
C ALA A 75 -6.20 3.99 -8.48
N ASP A 76 -5.52 2.85 -8.59
CA ASP A 76 -4.09 2.77 -8.87
C ASP A 76 -3.73 3.62 -10.09
N ASN A 77 -2.81 4.58 -9.91
CA ASN A 77 -2.27 5.34 -11.03
C ASN A 77 -1.45 4.39 -11.95
N PRO A 78 -1.87 4.16 -13.22
CA PRO A 78 -1.17 3.25 -14.15
C PRO A 78 0.25 3.72 -14.52
N ASP A 79 0.51 5.03 -14.38
CA ASP A 79 1.80 5.65 -14.67
C ASP A 79 2.79 5.51 -13.49
N ASN A 80 2.32 4.96 -12.36
CA ASN A 80 3.15 4.73 -11.19
C ASN A 80 3.78 3.34 -11.17
N ILE A 81 5.02 3.28 -10.69
CA ILE A 81 5.57 2.12 -10.01
C ILE A 81 5.48 2.39 -8.51
N TYR A 82 4.73 1.56 -7.80
CA TYR A 82 4.61 1.62 -6.35
C TYR A 82 5.61 0.68 -5.70
N LEU A 83 6.29 1.17 -4.66
CA LEU A 83 7.00 0.32 -3.71
C LEU A 83 6.46 0.60 -2.31
N ASN A 84 6.35 -0.46 -1.51
CA ASN A 84 5.93 -0.42 -0.13
C ASN A 84 6.94 -1.20 0.70
N ALA A 85 7.24 -0.75 1.91
CA ALA A 85 8.02 -1.52 2.88
C ALA A 85 7.38 -1.40 4.26
N ASN A 86 7.27 -2.51 4.97
CA ASN A 86 6.90 -2.49 6.38
C ASN A 86 8.08 -1.91 7.18
N ILE A 87 7.79 -0.89 7.98
CA ILE A 87 8.75 -0.23 8.85
C ILE A 87 8.20 -0.18 10.27
N ASN A 88 9.04 0.14 11.24
CA ASN A 88 8.66 0.27 12.64
C ASN A 88 9.11 1.64 13.16
N GLY A 89 8.17 2.41 13.72
CA GLY A 89 8.41 3.73 14.27
C GLY A 89 9.58 3.86 15.27
N ASN A 90 9.95 2.74 15.90
CA ASN A 90 11.04 2.66 16.89
C ASN A 90 12.41 2.30 16.28
N GLN A 91 12.50 2.11 14.96
CA GLN A 91 13.75 1.79 14.27
C GLN A 91 14.27 3.00 13.47
N THR A 92 15.45 2.84 12.87
CA THR A 92 15.99 3.82 11.92
C THR A 92 16.37 3.13 10.62
N TYR A 93 16.10 3.80 9.51
CA TYR A 93 16.26 3.21 8.18
C TYR A 93 17.10 4.10 7.27
N LYS A 94 17.77 3.46 6.33
CA LYS A 94 18.40 4.11 5.17
C LYS A 94 17.73 3.60 3.91
N VAL A 95 17.13 4.53 3.16
CA VAL A 95 16.65 4.31 1.79
C VAL A 95 17.68 4.91 0.83
N PHE A 96 18.05 4.19 -0.22
CA PHE A 96 19.11 4.64 -1.12
C PHE A 96 19.00 4.01 -2.50
N GLY A 97 19.62 4.66 -3.48
CA GLY A 97 19.68 4.16 -4.84
C GLY A 97 19.79 5.31 -5.83
N ASN A 98 19.14 5.16 -6.99
CA ASN A 98 19.22 6.12 -8.09
C ASN A 98 17.81 6.50 -8.58
N ILE A 99 17.60 7.78 -8.86
CA ILE A 99 16.28 8.30 -9.27
C ILE A 99 15.85 7.88 -10.68
N GLY A 100 16.78 7.33 -11.48
CA GLY A 100 16.53 7.00 -12.88
C GLY A 100 16.04 8.23 -13.66
N GLU A 101 14.99 8.03 -14.44
CA GLU A 101 14.33 9.07 -15.23
C GLU A 101 12.92 9.41 -14.70
N ALA A 102 12.65 9.14 -13.42
CA ALA A 102 11.33 9.41 -12.83
C ALA A 102 10.99 10.91 -12.92
N ASP A 103 9.83 11.24 -13.51
CA ASP A 103 9.32 12.62 -13.58
C ASP A 103 8.87 13.13 -12.21
N TYR A 104 8.40 12.20 -11.37
CA TYR A 104 8.09 12.43 -9.98
C TYR A 104 8.47 11.20 -9.16
N LEU A 105 9.17 11.42 -8.05
CA LEU A 105 9.52 10.38 -7.11
C LEU A 105 9.29 10.90 -5.70
N SER A 106 8.35 10.28 -4.98
CA SER A 106 8.00 10.64 -3.60
C SER A 106 8.14 9.47 -2.64
N PHE A 107 8.45 9.81 -1.39
CA PHE A 107 8.58 8.90 -0.27
C PHE A 107 7.66 9.38 0.85
N GLY A 108 6.72 8.53 1.26
CA GLY A 108 5.74 8.82 2.29
C GLY A 108 5.82 7.85 3.46
N ILE A 109 5.93 8.38 4.67
CA ILE A 109 5.77 7.62 5.91
C ILE A 109 4.29 7.59 6.25
N LYS A 110 3.75 6.39 6.42
CA LYS A 110 2.32 6.17 6.63
C LYS A 110 2.05 5.38 7.92
N GLU A 111 0.91 5.69 8.54
CA GLU A 111 0.21 4.75 9.42
C GLU A 111 -0.89 4.07 8.59
N ASN A 112 -0.58 2.89 8.03
CA ASN A 112 -1.55 2.07 7.31
C ASN A 112 -2.48 1.36 8.29
N ARG A 113 -3.78 1.62 8.18
CA ARG A 113 -4.85 1.09 9.02
C ARG A 113 -6.01 0.53 8.18
N TYR A 114 -5.75 0.13 6.94
CA TYR A 114 -6.77 -0.48 6.07
C TYR A 114 -7.46 -1.69 6.71
N SER A 115 -6.75 -2.47 7.52
CA SER A 115 -7.30 -3.60 8.26
C SER A 115 -8.13 -3.22 9.50
N ILE A 116 -8.17 -1.95 9.90
CA ILE A 116 -8.83 -1.46 11.10
C ILE A 116 -10.00 -0.53 10.75
N ASP A 117 -9.72 0.58 10.05
CA ASP A 117 -10.69 1.65 9.78
C ASP A 117 -10.62 2.20 8.35
N GLY A 118 -9.82 1.58 7.48
CA GLY A 118 -9.72 2.00 6.07
C GLY A 118 -8.81 3.20 5.84
N THR A 119 -8.16 3.75 6.88
CA THR A 119 -7.27 4.92 6.73
C THR A 119 -5.83 4.50 6.43
N MET A 120 -5.07 5.42 5.83
CA MET A 120 -3.63 5.35 5.66
C MET A 120 -3.06 6.77 5.82
N ILE A 121 -2.88 7.22 7.06
CA ILE A 121 -2.55 8.60 7.36
C ILE A 121 -1.11 8.90 6.95
N SER A 122 -0.87 10.04 6.29
CA SER A 122 0.48 10.54 6.04
C SER A 122 1.08 11.15 7.31
N LEU A 123 2.27 10.68 7.68
CA LEU A 123 3.04 11.13 8.84
C LEU A 123 4.27 11.96 8.44
N GLY A 124 4.60 11.98 7.14
CA GLY A 124 5.72 12.71 6.58
C GLY A 124 5.90 12.34 5.11
N GLU A 125 6.25 13.32 4.29
CA GLU A 125 6.46 13.15 2.85
C GLU A 125 7.68 13.94 2.41
N ILE A 126 8.41 13.41 1.44
CA ILE A 126 9.45 14.15 0.72
C ILE A 126 9.44 13.68 -0.73
N ASP A 127 9.64 14.61 -1.67
CA ASP A 127 9.84 14.30 -3.07
C ASP A 127 11.22 14.73 -3.55
N ILE A 128 11.62 14.27 -4.74
CA ILE A 128 12.93 14.54 -5.31
C ILE A 128 13.27 16.03 -5.47
N LYS A 129 12.29 16.93 -5.54
CA LYS A 129 12.56 18.39 -5.63
C LYS A 129 13.03 18.95 -4.30
N ASP A 130 12.58 18.34 -3.20
CA ASP A 130 12.95 18.73 -1.85
C ASP A 130 14.23 18.01 -1.37
N MET A 131 14.71 16.99 -2.10
CA MET A 131 15.92 16.22 -1.82
C MET A 131 17.19 16.78 -2.46
N SER A 132 18.34 16.46 -1.87
CA SER A 132 19.65 16.54 -2.49
C SER A 132 19.96 15.23 -3.21
N VAL A 133 20.14 15.30 -4.53
CA VAL A 133 20.49 14.17 -5.39
C VAL A 133 21.83 14.48 -6.06
N SER A 134 22.69 13.47 -6.23
CA SER A 134 23.96 13.66 -6.94
C SER A 134 23.73 13.97 -8.43
N THR A 135 24.76 14.44 -9.12
CA THR A 135 24.72 14.64 -10.57
C THR A 135 24.51 13.35 -11.37
N SER A 136 24.85 12.18 -10.78
CA SER A 136 24.58 10.86 -11.35
C SER A 136 23.17 10.33 -11.04
N GLY A 137 22.37 11.05 -10.27
CA GLY A 137 21.03 10.63 -9.85
C GLY A 137 20.98 9.82 -8.54
N ASP A 138 22.11 9.66 -7.86
CA ASP A 138 22.19 8.86 -6.64
C ASP A 138 21.69 9.64 -5.42
N PHE A 139 20.99 8.95 -4.52
CA PHE A 139 20.47 9.55 -3.30
C PHE A 139 20.61 8.61 -2.09
N VAL A 140 20.58 9.25 -0.91
CA VAL A 140 20.38 8.60 0.38
C VAL A 140 19.34 9.39 1.15
N LEU A 141 18.33 8.70 1.69
CA LEU A 141 17.28 9.22 2.55
C LEU A 141 17.31 8.47 3.88
N TYR A 142 17.30 9.20 4.99
CA TYR A 142 17.24 8.63 6.34
C TYR A 142 15.83 8.74 6.91
N LEU A 143 15.35 7.68 7.55
CA LEU A 143 14.07 7.67 8.26
C LEU A 143 14.33 7.46 9.75
N GLY A 144 13.95 8.45 10.57
CA GLY A 144 14.16 8.42 12.02
C GLY A 144 15.64 8.55 12.44
N GLY A 145 15.86 8.65 13.76
CA GLY A 145 17.18 8.86 14.33
C GLY A 145 17.66 10.32 14.28
N LYS A 146 18.96 10.53 14.53
CA LYS A 146 19.60 11.85 14.47
C LYS A 146 20.48 11.94 13.22
N THR A 147 20.30 12.99 12.42
CA THR A 147 21.10 13.25 11.23
C THR A 147 21.08 14.74 10.88
N ASP A 148 22.16 15.21 10.25
CA ASP A 148 22.25 16.56 9.66
C ASP A 148 21.90 16.56 8.16
N SER A 149 21.49 15.40 7.62
CA SER A 149 21.08 15.26 6.21
C SER A 149 19.80 16.04 5.93
N LYS A 150 19.79 16.79 4.81
CA LYS A 150 18.56 17.37 4.24
C LYS A 150 17.56 16.29 3.82
N ASN A 151 18.06 15.15 3.33
CA ASN A 151 17.24 14.01 2.96
C ASN A 151 16.91 13.22 4.22
N PHE A 152 15.89 13.67 4.93
CA PHE A 152 15.46 13.09 6.20
C PHE A 152 13.95 13.18 6.33
N LEU A 153 13.36 12.10 6.84
CA LEU A 153 11.99 12.11 7.35
C LEU A 153 11.99 11.68 8.81
N GLN A 154 11.30 12.46 9.65
CA GLN A 154 10.97 12.03 11.00
C GLN A 154 10.16 10.74 10.91
N LEU A 155 10.42 9.82 11.83
CA LEU A 155 9.68 8.57 11.92
C LEU A 155 8.91 8.54 13.25
N PRO A 156 7.60 8.83 13.24
CA PRO A 156 6.77 8.72 14.44
C PRO A 156 6.58 7.27 14.89
N GLU A 157 6.31 7.05 16.19
CA GLU A 157 6.17 5.71 16.78
C GLU A 157 5.06 4.86 16.15
N ASN A 158 3.98 5.50 15.68
CA ASN A 158 2.85 4.85 15.01
C ASN A 158 3.11 4.56 13.51
N ALA A 159 4.25 4.96 12.94
CA ALA A 159 4.56 4.66 11.55
C ALA A 159 4.77 3.15 11.34
N ASN A 160 4.12 2.61 10.30
CA ASN A 160 4.20 1.18 9.98
C ASN A 160 4.50 0.90 8.50
N MET A 161 4.47 1.91 7.62
CA MET A 161 4.70 1.72 6.20
C MET A 161 5.50 2.89 5.60
N LEU A 162 6.47 2.57 4.76
CA LEU A 162 7.00 3.47 3.74
C LEU A 162 6.27 3.19 2.43
N ILE A 163 5.72 4.21 1.78
CA ILE A 163 5.27 4.16 0.40
C ILE A 163 6.20 4.97 -0.49
N VAL A 164 6.50 4.46 -1.66
CA VAL A 164 7.28 5.13 -2.69
C VAL A 164 6.47 5.15 -3.97
N ARG A 165 6.35 6.32 -4.58
CA ARG A 165 5.68 6.50 -5.88
C ARG A 165 6.68 6.97 -6.88
N GLN A 166 6.88 6.20 -7.94
CA GLN A 166 7.67 6.61 -9.10
C GLN A 166 6.70 6.87 -10.25
N THR A 167 6.50 8.11 -10.65
CA THR A 167 5.60 8.48 -11.76
C THR A 167 6.41 8.83 -13.00
N TYR A 168 5.99 8.29 -14.13
CA TYR A 168 6.63 8.46 -15.44
C TYR A 168 5.63 9.00 -16.45
N LYS A 169 6.06 9.90 -17.33
CA LYS A 169 5.26 10.29 -18.51
C LYS A 169 5.18 9.18 -19.55
N ASP A 170 6.27 8.43 -19.71
CA ASP A 170 6.40 7.25 -20.54
C ASP A 170 7.10 6.13 -19.75
N ARG A 171 6.29 5.46 -18.93
CA ARG A 171 6.74 4.36 -18.07
C ARG A 171 7.40 3.21 -18.83
N ILE A 172 7.10 3.04 -20.12
CA ILE A 172 7.62 1.90 -20.89
C ILE A 172 9.06 2.15 -21.34
N SER A 173 9.41 3.38 -21.73
CA SER A 173 10.73 3.70 -22.27
C SER A 173 11.70 4.28 -21.24
N GLN A 174 11.18 4.98 -20.21
CA GLN A 174 12.02 5.63 -19.20
C GLN A 174 12.73 4.62 -18.30
N ILE A 175 13.97 4.94 -17.92
CA ILE A 175 14.76 4.15 -16.96
C ILE A 175 14.15 4.31 -15.57
N HIS A 176 13.74 3.20 -14.95
CA HIS A 176 13.11 3.24 -13.64
C HIS A 176 14.09 3.52 -12.50
N ALA A 177 13.61 4.19 -11.46
CA ALA A 177 14.36 4.40 -10.24
C ALA A 177 14.67 3.06 -9.55
N THR A 178 15.93 2.90 -9.14
CA THR A 178 16.35 1.74 -8.34
C THR A 178 16.38 2.16 -6.88
N ILE A 179 15.61 1.49 -6.02
CA ILE A 179 15.41 1.92 -4.63
C ILE A 179 15.61 0.73 -3.70
N ASN A 180 16.44 0.92 -2.70
CA ASN A 180 16.79 -0.07 -1.69
C ASN A 180 16.51 0.48 -0.29
N ILE A 181 16.19 -0.39 0.65
CA ILE A 181 15.97 -0.05 2.05
C ILE A 181 16.77 -0.99 2.95
N LYS A 182 17.31 -0.47 4.05
CA LYS A 182 17.85 -1.28 5.14
C LYS A 182 17.60 -0.63 6.50
N ALA A 183 17.37 -1.44 7.52
CA ALA A 183 17.42 -0.98 8.91
C ALA A 183 18.89 -0.71 9.32
N LEU A 184 19.11 0.28 10.18
CA LEU A 184 20.46 0.68 10.64
C LEU A 184 20.81 0.13 12.03
N ASN A 185 19.82 -0.33 12.77
CA ASN A 185 19.92 -0.72 14.18
C ASN A 185 19.24 -2.09 14.43
N SER A 186 19.35 -3.02 13.47
CA SER A 186 18.87 -4.39 13.61
C SER A 186 20.02 -5.42 13.66
N ASP A 187 19.92 -6.34 14.61
CA ASP A 187 20.72 -7.57 14.62
C ASP A 187 20.06 -8.60 13.70
N VAL A 188 20.73 -8.92 12.59
CA VAL A 188 20.14 -9.58 11.41
C VAL A 188 20.10 -11.11 11.56
N THR A 189 19.43 -11.62 12.59
CA THR A 189 19.16 -13.06 12.70
C THR A 189 17.73 -13.35 12.25
N PRO A 190 17.52 -14.06 11.11
CA PRO A 190 16.18 -14.46 10.70
C PRO A 190 15.53 -15.34 11.76
N GLU A 191 14.38 -14.92 12.27
CA GLU A 191 13.58 -15.72 13.18
C GLU A 191 12.88 -16.85 12.43
N LEU A 192 12.85 -18.04 13.03
CA LEU A 192 12.03 -19.13 12.52
C LEU A 192 10.54 -18.78 12.65
N LEU A 193 9.76 -19.14 11.64
CA LEU A 193 8.30 -18.97 11.68
C LEU A 193 7.71 -19.82 12.81
N THR A 194 7.02 -19.16 13.74
CA THR A 194 6.30 -19.83 14.83
C THR A 194 4.82 -19.98 14.48
N PRO A 195 4.10 -20.96 15.06
CA PRO A 195 2.65 -21.09 14.88
C PRO A 195 1.88 -19.82 15.23
N LYS A 196 2.30 -19.11 16.28
CA LYS A 196 1.64 -17.87 16.71
C LYS A 196 1.84 -16.73 15.72
N LYS A 197 3.03 -16.63 15.14
CA LYS A 197 3.35 -15.64 14.10
C LYS A 197 2.51 -15.94 12.85
N LEU A 198 2.47 -17.20 12.40
CA LEU A 198 1.65 -17.61 11.26
C LEU A 198 0.15 -17.26 11.47
N GLU A 199 -0.43 -17.62 12.62
CA GLU A 199 -1.82 -17.27 12.95
C GLU A 199 -2.06 -15.75 12.84
N THR A 200 -1.15 -14.95 13.39
CA THR A 200 -1.26 -13.48 13.35
C THR A 200 -1.24 -12.96 11.92
N GLN A 201 -0.33 -13.47 11.09
CA GLN A 201 -0.17 -13.04 9.71
C GLN A 201 -1.37 -13.45 8.83
N LEU A 202 -1.94 -14.65 9.06
CA LEU A 202 -3.16 -15.10 8.39
C LEU A 202 -4.34 -14.17 8.72
N ASN A 203 -4.53 -13.85 10.01
CA ASN A 203 -5.60 -12.96 10.46
C ASN A 203 -5.43 -11.53 9.93
N GLN A 204 -4.20 -10.98 9.94
CA GLN A 204 -3.90 -9.66 9.39
C GLN A 204 -4.14 -9.61 7.87
N SER A 205 -3.81 -10.68 7.16
CA SER A 205 -4.05 -10.78 5.72
C SER A 205 -5.55 -10.70 5.40
N LEU A 206 -6.39 -11.48 6.09
CA LEU A 206 -7.85 -11.41 5.91
C LEU A 206 -8.44 -10.06 6.29
N ALA A 207 -7.99 -9.48 7.41
CA ALA A 207 -8.42 -8.16 7.84
C ALA A 207 -8.09 -7.10 6.78
N PHE A 208 -6.90 -7.18 6.16
CA PHE A 208 -6.53 -6.30 5.06
C PHE A 208 -7.43 -6.49 3.84
N VAL A 209 -7.71 -7.73 3.42
CA VAL A 209 -8.60 -7.99 2.26
C VAL A 209 -9.99 -7.41 2.52
N SER A 210 -10.59 -7.73 3.67
CA SER A 210 -11.94 -7.26 4.01
C SER A 210 -12.00 -5.75 4.17
N GLY A 211 -11.06 -5.16 4.91
CA GLY A 211 -11.03 -3.73 5.18
C GLY A 211 -10.77 -2.90 3.92
N THR A 212 -9.83 -3.31 3.08
CA THR A 212 -9.53 -2.64 1.80
C THR A 212 -10.72 -2.71 0.86
N ALA A 213 -11.33 -3.89 0.68
CA ALA A 213 -12.48 -4.05 -0.20
C ALA A 213 -13.68 -3.20 0.26
N LYS A 214 -14.00 -3.21 1.56
CA LYS A 214 -15.08 -2.39 2.13
C LYS A 214 -14.82 -0.90 1.96
N THR A 215 -13.59 -0.45 2.18
CA THR A 215 -13.20 0.96 2.04
C THR A 215 -13.45 1.46 0.62
N PHE A 216 -12.96 0.74 -0.39
CA PHE A 216 -13.12 1.20 -1.77
C PHE A 216 -14.53 0.93 -2.33
N LEU A 217 -15.27 -0.02 -1.77
CA LEU A 217 -16.68 -0.17 -2.07
C LEU A 217 -17.50 1.02 -1.54
N GLN A 218 -17.19 1.50 -0.33
CA GLN A 218 -17.77 2.74 0.21
C GLN A 218 -17.48 3.94 -0.70
N TRP A 219 -16.25 4.04 -1.24
CA TRP A 219 -15.92 5.08 -2.22
C TRP A 219 -16.77 4.95 -3.50
N VAL A 220 -16.95 3.72 -4.01
CA VAL A 220 -17.81 3.49 -5.17
C VAL A 220 -19.24 3.96 -4.88
N HIS A 221 -19.80 3.67 -3.71
CA HIS A 221 -21.13 4.13 -3.30
C HIS A 221 -21.22 5.66 -3.19
N GLU A 222 -20.22 6.29 -2.57
CA GLU A 222 -20.11 7.74 -2.45
C GLU A 222 -20.10 8.39 -3.85
N PHE A 223 -19.24 7.91 -4.76
CA PHE A 223 -19.11 8.49 -6.09
C PHE A 223 -20.32 8.18 -6.98
N LYS A 224 -20.93 7.01 -6.84
CA LYS A 224 -22.19 6.66 -7.53
C LYS A 224 -23.34 7.58 -7.10
N THR A 225 -23.33 8.05 -5.86
CA THR A 225 -24.39 8.91 -5.31
C THR A 225 -24.13 10.38 -5.62
N HIS A 226 -22.90 10.86 -5.42
CA HIS A 226 -22.59 12.29 -5.45
C HIS A 226 -21.87 12.73 -6.74
N HIS A 227 -21.12 11.84 -7.39
CA HIS A 227 -20.25 12.15 -8.54
C HIS A 227 -20.65 11.39 -9.83
N ARG A 228 -21.88 10.89 -9.93
CA ARG A 228 -22.33 10.14 -11.11
C ARG A 228 -22.27 10.98 -12.38
N ASN A 229 -21.59 10.45 -13.39
CA ASN A 229 -21.33 11.07 -14.70
C ASN A 229 -20.73 12.48 -14.60
N LYS A 230 -19.92 12.72 -13.56
CA LYS A 230 -19.25 14.00 -13.29
C LYS A 230 -17.84 13.74 -12.76
N LEU A 231 -16.99 14.76 -12.85
CA LEU A 231 -15.64 14.75 -12.27
C LEU A 231 -15.44 15.99 -11.37
N PRO A 232 -16.12 16.06 -10.21
CA PRO A 232 -15.94 17.18 -9.30
C PRO A 232 -14.60 17.07 -8.55
N LEU A 233 -14.17 18.18 -7.96
CA LEU A 233 -12.97 18.20 -7.11
C LEU A 233 -13.09 17.24 -5.90
N GLY A 234 -14.29 17.09 -5.32
CA GLY A 234 -14.49 16.29 -4.10
C GLY A 234 -13.76 16.85 -2.88
N ASP A 235 -13.90 16.18 -1.73
CA ASP A 235 -13.16 16.51 -0.52
C ASP A 235 -11.75 15.91 -0.60
N GLN A 236 -10.73 16.75 -0.76
CA GLN A 236 -9.35 16.27 -0.83
C GLN A 236 -8.91 15.58 0.47
N SER A 237 -9.41 16.01 1.63
CA SER A 237 -9.03 15.40 2.91
C SER A 237 -9.48 13.95 3.01
N PHE A 238 -10.63 13.61 2.41
CA PHE A 238 -11.12 12.24 2.28
C PHE A 238 -10.16 11.36 1.47
N PHE A 239 -9.61 11.86 0.36
CA PHE A 239 -8.65 11.11 -0.45
C PHE A 239 -7.29 10.95 0.23
N GLN A 240 -6.83 12.01 0.91
CA GLN A 240 -5.58 11.98 1.66
C GLN A 240 -5.65 11.04 2.87
N ALA A 241 -6.81 10.94 3.53
CA ALA A 241 -7.03 10.02 4.65
C ALA A 241 -6.87 8.54 4.26
N ALA A 242 -7.06 8.18 2.98
CA ALA A 242 -6.83 6.84 2.44
C ALA A 242 -5.44 6.68 1.81
N GLY A 243 -4.45 7.49 2.22
CA GLY A 243 -3.06 7.29 1.78
C GLY A 243 -2.68 8.06 0.52
N GLY A 244 -3.50 9.02 0.09
CA GLY A 244 -3.16 9.97 -0.96
C GLY A 244 -1.77 10.60 -0.77
N ASP A 245 -1.20 11.04 -1.89
CA ASP A 245 -0.02 11.89 -1.91
C ASP A 245 -0.49 13.35 -1.79
N PRO A 246 -0.02 14.13 -0.81
CA PRO A 246 -0.49 15.50 -0.60
C PRO A 246 -0.07 16.48 -1.72
N LYS A 247 0.84 16.07 -2.62
CA LYS A 247 1.18 16.87 -3.81
C LYS A 247 0.23 16.60 -4.99
N ILE A 248 -0.66 15.61 -4.87
CA ILE A 248 -1.64 15.26 -5.91
C ILE A 248 -3.00 15.86 -5.56
N CYS A 249 -3.62 16.52 -6.54
CA CYS A 249 -5.02 16.93 -6.50
C CYS A 249 -5.87 15.84 -7.18
N TYR A 250 -6.76 15.21 -6.43
CA TYR A 250 -7.54 14.06 -6.89
C TYR A 250 -8.91 14.49 -7.39
N LEU A 251 -9.37 13.85 -8.45
CA LEU A 251 -10.76 13.92 -8.89
C LEU A 251 -11.24 12.51 -9.18
N HIS A 252 -12.32 12.10 -8.54
CA HIS A 252 -12.93 10.78 -8.71
C HIS A 252 -14.38 10.94 -9.16
N GLY A 253 -14.80 10.09 -10.08
CA GLY A 253 -16.17 10.05 -10.60
C GLY A 253 -16.62 8.62 -10.81
N TYR A 254 -17.94 8.42 -10.80
CA TYR A 254 -18.56 7.15 -11.19
C TYR A 254 -19.24 7.35 -12.54
N TYR A 255 -18.94 6.50 -13.52
CA TYR A 255 -19.47 6.66 -14.88
C TYR A 255 -20.32 5.47 -15.29
N GLU A 256 -21.45 5.81 -15.90
CA GLU A 256 -22.38 4.86 -16.50
C GLU A 256 -22.78 5.41 -17.86
N PHE A 257 -22.47 4.65 -18.90
CA PHE A 257 -22.76 4.98 -20.28
C PHE A 257 -23.88 4.07 -20.77
N GLU A 258 -24.80 4.62 -21.57
CA GLU A 258 -25.76 3.80 -22.31
C GLU A 258 -25.00 2.87 -23.27
N LYS A 259 -25.47 1.63 -23.41
CA LYS A 259 -24.89 0.64 -24.32
C LYS A 259 -25.25 0.92 -25.78
#